data_AF-M8AXN8-F1
#
_entry.id   AF-M8AXN8-F1
#
_cell.length_a   1.000
_cell.length_b   1.000
_cell.length_c   1.000
_cell.angle_alpha   90.00
_cell.angle_beta   90.00
_cell.angle_gamma   90.00
#
_symmetry.space_group_name_H-M   'P 1'
#
loop_
_entity.id
_entity.type
_entity.pdbx_description
1 polymer ?
#
loop_
_entity_poly.entity_id
_entity_poly.type
_entity_poly.pdbx_seq_one_letter_code
_entity_poly.pdbx_strand_id
1 'polypeptide(L)' 'MEEFGYNRAAGFMWLVQRKKTEHTFKKVKQTVSYAGEVTAFVEPGKLRKIAGVKTKKLFLWLSVVEVHVLSK' A
#
# COMPACT_ATOMS: atom_id res chain seq x y z
N MET A 1 -9.04 -9.92 4.43
CA MET A 1 -8.73 -9.78 3.00
C MET A 1 -9.80 -10.55 2.26
N GLU A 2 -10.55 -9.90 1.39
CA GLU A 2 -11.65 -10.51 0.63
C GLU A 2 -11.16 -10.91 -0.76
N GLU A 3 -10.38 -10.05 -1.40
CA GLU A 3 -9.85 -10.28 -2.73
C GLU A 3 -8.44 -9.72 -2.86
N PHE A 4 -7.60 -10.41 -3.61
CA PHE A 4 -6.36 -9.88 -4.14
C PHE A 4 -6.25 -10.28 -5.62
N GLY A 5 -5.95 -9.32 -6.47
CA GLY A 5 -5.77 -9.54 -7.90
C GLY A 5 -4.50 -8.89 -8.42
N TYR A 6 -3.93 -9.52 -9.45
CA TYR A 6 -2.79 -8.99 -10.17
C TYR A 6 -2.92 -9.28 -11.66
N ASN A 7 -3.15 -8.24 -12.43
CA ASN A 7 -3.05 -8.29 -13.88
C ASN A 7 -1.58 -8.07 -14.29
N ARG A 8 -0.90 -9.18 -14.61
CA ARG A 8 0.50 -9.16 -15.01
C ARG A 8 0.75 -8.38 -16.30
N ALA A 9 -0.15 -8.45 -17.28
CA ALA A 9 0.00 -7.76 -18.56
C ALA A 9 -0.05 -6.24 -18.40
N ALA A 10 -0.95 -5.75 -17.54
CA ALA A 10 -1.07 -4.32 -17.22
C ALA A 10 -0.11 -3.86 -16.10
N GLY A 11 0.54 -4.79 -15.39
CA GLY A 11 1.28 -4.51 -14.17
C GLY A 11 0.40 -3.93 -13.07
N PHE A 12 -0.91 -4.19 -13.05
CA PHE A 12 -1.85 -3.58 -12.10
C PHE A 12 -2.25 -4.59 -11.03
N MET A 13 -2.22 -4.17 -9.76
CA MET A 13 -2.71 -4.97 -8.63
C MET A 13 -3.78 -4.23 -7.85
N TRP A 14 -4.65 -5.02 -7.22
CA TRP A 14 -5.65 -4.52 -6.29
C TRP A 14 -5.83 -5.48 -5.11
N LEU A 15 -6.31 -4.92 -4.01
CA LEU A 15 -6.60 -5.59 -2.76
C LEU A 15 -7.91 -5.03 -2.22
N VAL A 16 -8.87 -5.91 -1.94
CA VAL A 16 -10.15 -5.56 -1.33
C VAL A 16 -10.24 -6.16 0.07
N GLN A 17 -10.70 -5.36 1.02
CA GLN A 17 -10.92 -5.76 2.40
C GLN A 17 -12.20 -5.15 2.96
N ARG A 18 -12.92 -5.94 3.76
CA ARG A 18 -14.20 -5.56 4.37
C ARG A 18 -14.20 -4.25 5.14
N LYS A 19 -13.08 -3.94 5.79
CA LYS A 19 -12.92 -2.77 6.67
C LYS A 19 -11.54 -2.18 6.48
N LYS A 20 -11.45 -0.86 6.64
CA LYS A 20 -10.17 -0.16 6.79
C LYS A 20 -9.38 -0.81 7.94
N THR A 21 -8.09 -1.04 7.71
CA THR A 21 -7.17 -1.59 8.71
C THR A 21 -6.03 -0.62 8.96
N GLU A 22 -5.49 -0.64 10.19
CA GLU A 22 -4.28 0.08 10.54
C GLU A 22 -3.24 -0.91 11.06
N HIS A 23 -1.98 -0.70 10.67
CA HIS A 23 -0.87 -1.53 11.10
C HIS A 23 0.29 -0.64 11.55
N THR A 24 0.87 -0.95 12.70
CA THR A 24 2.09 -0.30 13.18
C THR A 24 3.29 -1.20 12.95
N PHE A 25 4.16 -0.80 12.01
CA PHE A 25 5.43 -1.46 11.77
C PHE A 25 6.40 -1.17 12.93
N LYS A 26 6.48 -2.09 13.90
CA LYS A 26 7.23 -1.90 15.15
C LYS A 26 8.69 -1.51 14.95
N LYS A 27 9.36 -2.09 13.94
CA LYS A 27 10.79 -1.83 13.65
C LYS A 27 11.08 -0.37 13.30
N VAL A 28 10.18 0.28 12.57
CA VAL A 28 10.34 1.67 12.11
C VAL A 28 9.42 2.65 12.83
N LYS A 29 8.62 2.17 13.79
CA LYS A 29 7.63 2.94 14.57
C LYS A 29 6.68 3.76 13.70
N GLN A 30 6.32 3.25 12.52
CA GLN A 30 5.38 3.90 11.60
C GLN A 30 4.03 3.19 11.60
N THR A 31 2.95 3.97 11.70
CA THR A 31 1.58 3.49 11.54
C THR A 31 1.09 3.80 10.14
N VAL A 32 0.59 2.76 9.47
CA VAL A 32 0.06 2.81 8.11
C VAL A 32 -1.41 2.38 8.15
N SER A 33 -2.25 3.06 7.38
CA SER A 33 -3.64 2.68 7.18
C SER A 33 -3.87 2.20 5.76
N TYR A 34 -4.65 1.14 5.63
CA TYR A 34 -5.12 0.57 4.36
C TYR A 34 -6.63 0.76 4.26
N ALA A 35 -7.10 1.36 3.17
CA ALA A 35 -8.52 1.57 2.88
C ALA A 35 -9.23 0.25 2.51
N GLY A 36 -10.55 0.28 2.27
CA GLY A 36 -11.31 -0.89 1.83
C GLY A 36 -10.81 -1.44 0.48
N GLU A 37 -10.32 -0.57 -0.38
CA GLU A 37 -9.66 -0.92 -1.63
C GLU A 37 -8.28 -0.27 -1.68
N VAL A 38 -7.28 -1.05 -2.06
CA VAL A 38 -5.90 -0.61 -2.30
C VAL A 38 -5.51 -1.03 -3.70
N THR A 39 -4.96 -0.10 -4.48
CA THR A 39 -4.51 -0.36 -5.85
C THR A 39 -3.11 0.19 -6.07
N ALA A 40 -2.37 -0.42 -7.00
CA ALA A 40 -1.04 0.04 -7.38
C ALA A 40 -0.64 -0.52 -8.74
N PHE A 41 0.34 0.13 -9.38
CA PHE A 41 1.08 -0.45 -10.49
C PHE A 41 2.42 -1.01 -10.02
N VAL A 42 2.72 -2.23 -10.44
CA VAL A 42 3.90 -3.01 -10.11
C VAL A 42 4.92 -2.86 -11.22
N GLU A 43 6.13 -2.47 -10.84
CA GLU A 43 7.32 -2.39 -11.68
C GLU A 43 8.47 -3.15 -10.98
N PRO A 44 9.53 -3.55 -11.71
CA PRO A 44 10.70 -4.15 -11.08
C PRO A 44 11.24 -3.29 -9.92
N GLY A 45 11.19 -3.83 -8.70
CA GLY A 45 11.66 -3.16 -7.48
C GLY A 45 10.80 -2.00 -6.98
N LYS A 46 9.59 -1.78 -7.50
CA LYS A 46 8.79 -0.59 -7.17
C LYS A 46 7.28 -0.82 -7.29
N LEU A 47 6.52 -0.19 -6.40
CA LEU A 47 5.10 0.06 -6.55
C LEU A 47 4.87 1.55 -6.75
N ARG A 48 4.06 1.93 -7.73
CA ARG A 48 3.74 3.34 -8.03
C ARG A 48 2.24 3.57 -8.17
N LYS A 49 1.84 4.85 -8.11
CA LYS A 49 0.43 5.29 -8.17
C LYS A 49 -0.42 4.51 -7.17
N ILE A 50 0.12 4.33 -5.96
CA ILE A 50 -0.58 3.62 -4.89
C ILE A 50 -1.78 4.46 -4.45
N ALA A 51 -2.95 3.82 -4.36
CA ALA A 51 -4.15 4.38 -3.76
C ALA A 51 -4.58 3.54 -2.55
N GLY A 52 -5.26 4.18 -1.60
CA GLY A 52 -5.79 3.50 -0.41
C GLY A 52 -4.77 3.26 0.71
N VAL A 53 -3.52 3.70 0.57
CA VAL A 53 -2.50 3.59 1.63
C VAL A 53 -2.12 4.97 2.16
N LYS A 54 -2.11 5.14 3.48
CA LYS A 54 -1.65 6.37 4.15
C LYS A 54 -0.71 6.04 5.31
N THR A 55 0.26 6.91 5.59
CA THR A 55 1.14 6.82 6.76
C THR A 55 0.87 7.99 7.70
N LYS A 56 1.01 7.76 9.01
CA LYS A 56 0.84 8.79 10.03
C LYS A 56 2.18 9.45 10.34
N LYS A 57 2.28 10.77 10.11
CA LYS A 57 3.47 11.59 10.43
C LYS A 57 3.04 12.90 11.06
N LEU A 58 3.63 13.25 12.22
CA LEU A 58 3.34 14.50 12.96
C LEU A 58 1.83 14.78 13.06
N PHE A 59 1.06 13.76 13.48
CA PHE A 59 -0.41 13.79 13.62
C PHE A 59 -1.24 13.88 12.32
N LEU A 60 -0.61 13.96 11.15
CA LEU A 60 -1.28 13.98 9.84
C LEU A 60 -1.22 12.61 9.15
N TRP A 61 -2.25 12.29 8.38
CA TRP A 61 -2.27 11.15 7.48
C TRP A 61 -1.85 11.58 6.07
N LEU A 62 -0.71 11.05 5.60
CA LEU A 62 -0.15 11.36 4.29
C LEU A 62 -0.31 10.16 3.37
N SER A 63 -0.73 10.38 2.13
CA SER A 63 -0.86 9.31 1.13
C SER A 63 0.52 8.74 0.78
N VAL A 64 0.61 7.41 0.76
CA VAL A 64 1.74 6.71 0.17
C VAL A 64 1.40 6.50 -1.29
N VAL A 65 2.11 7.17 -2.18
CA VAL A 65 1.88 7.08 -3.64
C VAL A 65 2.90 6.17 -4.34
N GLU A 66 3.99 5.84 -3.63
CA GLU A 66 5.12 5.11 -4.18
C GLU A 66 5.88 4.37 -3.07
N VAL A 67 6.36 3.16 -3.37
CA VAL A 67 7.22 2.34 -2.50
C VAL A 67 8.30 1.70 -3.34
N HIS A 68 9.53 1.73 -2.85
CA HIS A 68 10.67 1.05 -3.46
C HIS A 68 11.11 -0.14 -2.61
N VAL A 69 11.44 -1.24 -3.27
CA VAL A 69 12.09 -2.39 -2.66
C VAL A 69 13.59 -2.26 -2.93
N LEU A 70 14.37 -2.11 -1.87
CA LEU A 70 15.82 -2.23 -1.95
C LEU A 70 16.17 -3.71 -1.83
N SER A 71 16.54 -4.35 -2.94
CA SER A 71 17.16 -5.67 -2.93
C SER A 71 18.64 -5.54 -2.63
N LYS A 72 19.13 -6.29 -1.64
CA LYS A 72 20.58 -6.53 -1.44
C LYS A 72 21.06 -7.60 -2.39
#